data_AF-A0A2T9ZDH2-F1
#
_entry.id   AF-A0A2T9ZDH2-F1
#
_cell.length_a   1.000
_cell.length_b   1.000
_cell.length_c   1.000
_cell.angle_alpha   90.00
_cell.angle_beta   90.00
_cell.angle_gamma   90.00
#
_symmetry.space_group_name_H-M   'P 1'
#
loop_
_entity.id
_entity.type
_entity.pdbx_description
1 polymer ?
#
loop_
_entity_poly.entity_id
_entity_poly.type
_entity_poly.pdbx_seq_one_letter_code
_entity_poly.pdbx_strand_id
1 'polypeptide(L)'
;YNSTKFAEYSKVELLQMIGRAGRPQFDDFGVAVMLTSNRNKLAYERMLNNGEVIESTVTKNPNLYKSVLSGEQYDDLNIIKVETSIQELVVHKVMTTSEDLERFSPSGHVKILPETENLCNYCITQTITTSEILEEISKAIEFEEFRLQQGEKSALNEINKNNALNYPLQGNVKNISEKVFILLQCHLLGIVIRGSVNAASLNRQLGKINENARRVCKGIVEYYIYQQDPVGIRNSLKIIRYLNAECFDNCSKTLRQVEKIGPQYASILMSRGITNINSFKKLNPGDIESFLNRNPPFGTQVINSLNSFPELEISVEVANHPNKKCVIDVSINVPNFTKLSSLCKKETWVSVLVSSSAGRFIRFARTHISKLSNKQNFSVVYHVSDLDESIIVHAGSDNHGK
;
A
#
# COMPACT_ATOMS: atom_id res chain seq x y z
N TYR A 1 10.74 -17.71 11.81
CA TYR A 1 10.10 -18.82 11.06
C TYR A 1 10.96 -19.21 9.85
N ASN A 2 11.65 -20.35 9.92
CA ASN A 2 12.46 -20.94 8.84
C ASN A 2 11.63 -22.00 8.09
N SER A 3 10.83 -21.62 7.09
CA SER A 3 10.17 -22.60 6.21
C SER A 3 10.54 -22.40 4.75
N THR A 4 11.81 -22.68 4.43
CA THR A 4 12.26 -23.02 3.08
C THR A 4 11.78 -24.42 2.68
N LYS A 5 10.49 -24.72 2.85
CA LYS A 5 9.90 -25.98 2.38
C LYS A 5 9.26 -25.72 1.01
N PHE A 6 9.72 -26.44 0.00
CA PHE A 6 9.03 -26.52 -1.29
C PHE A 6 7.60 -27.00 -1.05
N ALA A 7 6.63 -26.25 -1.54
CA ALA A 7 5.23 -26.64 -1.54
C ALA A 7 4.92 -27.38 -2.84
N GLU A 8 4.05 -28.38 -2.77
CA GLU A 8 3.52 -29.04 -3.96
C GLU A 8 2.63 -28.05 -4.74
N TYR A 9 2.52 -28.25 -6.05
CA TYR A 9 1.59 -27.49 -6.88
C TYR A 9 0.16 -27.64 -6.38
N SER A 10 -0.63 -26.56 -6.49
CA SER A 10 -2.04 -26.65 -6.15
C SER A 10 -2.78 -27.55 -7.15
N LYS A 11 -3.86 -28.19 -6.69
CA LYS A 11 -4.69 -29.05 -7.54
C LYS A 11 -5.23 -28.30 -8.76
N VAL A 12 -5.61 -27.03 -8.58
CA VAL A 12 -6.11 -26.17 -9.66
C VAL A 12 -5.04 -25.94 -10.72
N GLU A 13 -3.79 -25.65 -10.32
CA GLU A 13 -2.68 -25.49 -11.27
C GLU A 13 -2.38 -26.79 -12.01
N LEU A 14 -2.37 -27.94 -11.32
CA LEU A 14 -2.17 -29.24 -11.94
C LEU A 14 -3.26 -29.57 -12.96
N LEU A 15 -4.53 -29.39 -12.61
CA LEU A 15 -5.64 -29.61 -13.52
C LEU A 15 -5.63 -28.63 -14.71
N GLN A 16 -5.23 -27.38 -14.49
CA GLN A 16 -5.03 -26.41 -15.59
C GLN A 16 -3.88 -26.80 -16.51
N MET A 17 -2.80 -27.39 -15.98
CA MET A 17 -1.69 -27.89 -16.79
C MET A 17 -2.09 -29.13 -17.60
N ILE A 18 -2.79 -30.08 -16.98
CA ILE A 18 -3.28 -31.31 -17.62
C ILE A 18 -4.32 -30.98 -18.70
N GLY A 19 -5.20 -30.01 -18.45
CA GLY A 19 -6.22 -29.58 -19.42
C GLY A 19 -5.67 -28.96 -20.72
N ARG A 20 -4.35 -28.72 -20.81
CA ARG A 20 -3.69 -28.31 -22.05
C ARG A 20 -3.21 -29.49 -22.91
N ALA A 21 -3.31 -30.72 -22.41
CA ALA A 21 -2.88 -31.91 -23.13
C ALA A 21 -3.94 -32.33 -24.16
N GLY A 22 -3.56 -32.25 -25.45
CA GLY A 22 -4.45 -32.53 -26.58
C GLY A 22 -5.21 -31.29 -27.06
N ARG A 23 -5.17 -31.03 -28.36
CA ARG A 23 -5.89 -29.92 -28.99
C ARG A 23 -7.24 -30.41 -29.51
N PRO A 24 -8.36 -29.86 -29.01
CA PRO A 24 -9.66 -30.15 -29.57
C PRO A 24 -9.64 -29.83 -31.06
N GLN A 25 -10.08 -30.77 -31.90
CA GLN A 25 -10.11 -30.75 -33.38
C GLN A 25 -8.86 -31.23 -34.14
N PHE A 26 -7.70 -31.42 -33.48
CA PHE A 26 -6.49 -31.86 -34.18
C PHE A 26 -5.94 -33.19 -33.68
N ASP A 27 -6.01 -33.43 -32.37
CA ASP A 27 -5.43 -34.60 -31.74
C ASP A 27 -6.54 -35.57 -31.32
N ASP A 28 -6.42 -36.86 -31.66
CA ASP A 28 -7.41 -37.89 -31.29
C ASP A 28 -7.42 -38.21 -29.79
N PHE A 29 -6.28 -37.98 -29.12
CA PHE A 29 -6.12 -38.12 -27.67
C PHE A 29 -5.03 -37.18 -27.14
N GLY A 30 -5.17 -36.76 -25.89
CA GLY A 30 -4.16 -35.98 -25.16
C GLY A 30 -3.42 -36.85 -24.15
N VAL A 31 -2.09 -36.71 -24.07
CA VAL A 31 -1.27 -37.39 -23.05
C VAL A 31 -0.63 -36.36 -22.14
N ALA A 32 -0.91 -36.45 -20.84
CA ALA A 32 -0.23 -35.67 -19.81
C ALA A 32 0.67 -36.59 -18.97
N VAL A 33 1.95 -36.26 -18.87
CA VAL A 33 2.92 -37.00 -18.04
C VAL A 33 3.29 -36.13 -16.84
N MET A 34 3.08 -36.66 -15.64
CA MET A 34 3.38 -35.97 -14.38
C MET A 34 4.46 -36.72 -13.62
N LEU A 35 5.58 -36.06 -13.38
CA LEU A 35 6.71 -36.59 -12.60
C LEU A 35 6.59 -36.08 -11.17
N THR A 36 6.54 -37.00 -10.20
CA THR A 36 6.37 -36.68 -8.78
C THR A 36 7.14 -37.64 -7.88
N SER A 37 7.27 -37.29 -6.61
CA SER A 37 7.79 -38.21 -5.59
C SER A 37 6.81 -39.37 -5.33
N ASN A 38 7.33 -40.57 -5.05
CA ASN A 38 6.51 -41.78 -4.89
C ASN A 38 5.43 -41.62 -3.80
N ARG A 39 5.74 -40.86 -2.73
CA ARG A 39 4.79 -40.54 -1.65
C ARG A 39 3.54 -39.77 -2.11
N ASN A 40 3.63 -38.99 -3.19
CA ASN A 40 2.54 -38.14 -3.68
C ASN A 40 1.76 -38.79 -4.83
N LYS A 41 2.27 -39.89 -5.40
CA LYS A 41 1.67 -40.57 -6.56
C LYS A 41 0.20 -40.93 -6.29
N LEU A 42 -0.06 -41.61 -5.17
CA LEU A 42 -1.41 -42.03 -4.79
C LEU A 42 -2.38 -40.84 -4.61
N ALA A 43 -1.89 -39.71 -4.08
CA ALA A 43 -2.72 -38.52 -3.90
C ALA A 43 -3.14 -37.93 -5.24
N TYR A 44 -2.21 -37.84 -6.20
CA TYR A 44 -2.54 -37.32 -7.52
C TYR A 44 -3.37 -38.29 -8.37
N GLU A 45 -3.18 -39.61 -8.23
CA GLU A 45 -4.07 -40.60 -8.87
C GLU A 45 -5.51 -40.50 -8.34
N ARG A 46 -5.69 -40.31 -7.03
CA ARG A 46 -7.01 -40.10 -6.41
C ARG A 46 -7.67 -38.81 -6.88
N MET A 47 -6.89 -37.73 -6.96
CA MET A 47 -7.34 -36.43 -7.46
C MET A 47 -7.92 -36.54 -8.88
N LEU A 48 -7.30 -37.33 -9.77
CA LEU A 48 -7.71 -37.45 -11.17
C LEU A 48 -8.85 -38.45 -11.38
N ASN A 49 -8.87 -39.56 -10.62
CA ASN A 49 -9.80 -40.66 -10.89
C ASN A 49 -11.11 -40.58 -10.10
N ASN A 50 -11.07 -40.08 -8.85
CA ASN A 50 -12.19 -40.30 -7.92
C ASN A 50 -12.92 -39.03 -7.47
N GLY A 51 -12.45 -37.84 -7.87
CA GLY A 51 -12.98 -36.57 -7.36
C GLY A 51 -12.79 -36.48 -5.83
N GLU A 52 -11.73 -35.84 -5.38
CA GLU A 52 -11.60 -35.61 -3.93
C GLU A 52 -12.69 -34.65 -3.43
N VAL A 53 -13.16 -34.87 -2.20
CA VAL A 53 -14.16 -34.01 -1.56
C VAL A 53 -13.59 -32.59 -1.45
N ILE A 54 -14.33 -31.61 -1.95
CA ILE A 54 -13.99 -30.19 -1.79
C ILE A 54 -14.29 -29.80 -0.35
N GLU A 55 -13.25 -29.58 0.44
CA GLU A 55 -13.37 -29.14 1.83
C GLU A 55 -13.39 -27.61 1.94
N SER A 56 -14.05 -27.10 2.98
CA SER A 56 -14.11 -25.67 3.25
C SER A 56 -12.80 -25.18 3.88
N THR A 57 -12.26 -24.08 3.36
CA THR A 57 -11.10 -23.38 3.94
C THR A 57 -11.50 -22.27 4.91
N VAL A 58 -12.81 -22.12 5.19
CA VAL A 58 -13.36 -21.05 6.06
C VAL A 58 -12.74 -21.04 7.46
N THR A 59 -12.20 -22.17 7.93
CA THR A 59 -11.45 -22.22 9.20
C THR A 59 -10.16 -23.02 9.03
N LYS A 60 -8.99 -22.36 9.01
CA LYS A 60 -7.66 -23.00 9.07
C LYS A 60 -7.41 -23.69 10.44
N ASN A 61 -8.20 -24.71 10.82
CA ASN A 61 -7.91 -25.55 11.99
C ASN A 61 -8.48 -26.99 11.83
N PRO A 62 -7.65 -28.00 11.51
CA PRO A 62 -8.09 -29.33 11.06
C PRO A 62 -8.73 -30.24 12.13
N ASN A 63 -8.68 -29.86 13.41
CA ASN A 63 -9.27 -30.67 14.48
C ASN A 63 -10.81 -30.65 14.50
N LEU A 64 -11.44 -29.71 13.81
CA LEU A 64 -12.90 -29.54 13.82
C LEU A 64 -13.65 -30.54 12.93
N TYR A 65 -13.04 -30.99 11.84
CA TYR A 65 -13.66 -32.01 10.98
C TYR A 65 -13.71 -33.39 11.65
N LYS A 66 -12.79 -33.65 12.60
CA LYS A 66 -12.78 -34.91 13.35
C LYS A 66 -13.99 -35.05 14.28
N SER A 67 -14.50 -33.95 14.86
CA SER A 67 -15.70 -33.98 15.72
C SER A 67 -17.01 -34.03 14.92
N VAL A 68 -17.03 -33.46 13.71
CA VAL A 68 -18.16 -33.59 12.77
C VAL A 68 -18.37 -35.04 12.34
N LEU A 69 -17.28 -35.81 12.18
CA LEU A 69 -17.34 -37.23 11.86
C LEU A 69 -17.70 -38.12 13.07
N SER A 70 -17.59 -37.61 14.30
CA SER A 70 -17.92 -38.34 15.54
C SER A 70 -19.35 -38.11 16.03
N GLY A 71 -20.16 -37.29 15.36
CA GLY A 71 -21.58 -37.12 15.65
C GLY A 71 -21.90 -36.32 16.92
N GLU A 72 -20.95 -35.53 17.43
CA GLU A 72 -21.19 -34.64 18.57
C GLU A 72 -22.05 -33.43 18.16
N GLN A 73 -22.95 -33.00 19.05
CA GLN A 73 -23.93 -31.94 18.78
C GLN A 73 -23.26 -30.63 18.34
N TYR A 74 -23.88 -30.01 17.33
CA TYR A 74 -23.32 -28.98 16.45
C TYR A 74 -23.24 -27.57 17.06
N ASP A 75 -23.80 -27.36 18.25
CA ASP A 75 -24.13 -26.01 18.74
C ASP A 75 -22.99 -25.37 19.54
N ASP A 76 -22.37 -26.07 20.49
CA ASP A 76 -21.43 -25.44 21.44
C ASP A 76 -20.12 -24.98 20.79
N LEU A 77 -19.55 -25.77 19.87
CA LEU A 77 -18.27 -25.44 19.22
C LEU A 77 -18.36 -24.28 18.23
N ASN A 78 -19.52 -24.11 17.57
CA ASN A 78 -19.73 -22.97 16.67
C ASN A 78 -20.03 -21.70 17.48
N ILE A 79 -20.76 -21.81 18.58
CA ILE A 79 -20.98 -20.70 19.53
C ILE A 79 -19.64 -20.22 20.08
N ILE A 80 -18.78 -21.12 20.59
CA ILE A 80 -17.45 -20.75 21.11
C ILE A 80 -16.60 -20.05 20.03
N LYS A 81 -16.68 -20.46 18.76
CA LYS A 81 -15.96 -19.79 17.67
C LYS A 81 -16.50 -18.41 17.35
N VAL A 82 -17.82 -18.27 17.30
CA VAL A 82 -18.48 -16.98 17.08
C VAL A 82 -18.12 -16.05 18.22
N GLU A 83 -18.18 -16.52 19.47
CA GLU A 83 -17.75 -15.77 20.65
C GLU A 83 -16.27 -15.40 20.60
N THR A 84 -15.37 -16.34 20.24
CA THR A 84 -13.93 -16.06 20.12
C THR A 84 -13.66 -15.04 19.02
N SER A 85 -14.32 -15.16 17.86
CA SER A 85 -14.17 -14.22 16.75
C SER A 85 -14.74 -12.85 17.11
N ILE A 86 -15.87 -12.80 17.81
CA ILE A 86 -16.45 -11.56 18.34
C ILE A 86 -15.50 -10.93 19.36
N GLN A 87 -14.95 -11.71 20.28
CA GLN A 87 -13.96 -11.23 21.26
C GLN A 87 -12.72 -10.69 20.56
N GLU A 88 -12.18 -11.38 19.57
CA GLU A 88 -11.07 -10.88 18.75
C GLU A 88 -11.46 -9.54 18.09
N LEU A 89 -12.62 -9.46 17.44
CA LEU A 89 -13.08 -8.23 16.79
C LEU A 89 -13.35 -7.07 17.79
N VAL A 90 -13.79 -7.37 19.02
CA VAL A 90 -14.00 -6.38 20.10
C VAL A 90 -12.67 -5.92 20.69
N VAL A 91 -11.76 -6.85 20.99
CA VAL A 91 -10.39 -6.57 21.44
C VAL A 91 -9.71 -5.66 20.42
N HIS A 92 -9.94 -5.94 19.13
CA HIS A 92 -9.41 -5.17 18.01
C HIS A 92 -10.24 -3.93 17.64
N LYS A 93 -11.24 -3.58 18.46
CA LYS A 93 -12.11 -2.41 18.29
C LYS A 93 -12.75 -2.29 16.90
N VAL A 94 -12.87 -3.40 16.17
CA VAL A 94 -13.54 -3.51 14.86
C VAL A 94 -15.07 -3.50 15.05
N MET A 95 -15.54 -3.99 16.20
CA MET A 95 -16.94 -4.00 16.56
C MET A 95 -17.15 -3.60 18.01
N THR A 96 -18.30 -3.00 18.29
CA THR A 96 -18.78 -2.75 19.66
C THR A 96 -19.97 -3.64 19.94
N THR A 97 -19.96 -4.25 21.13
CA THR A 97 -21.02 -5.12 21.64
C THR A 97 -21.76 -4.42 22.77
N SER A 98 -23.07 -4.65 22.89
CA SER A 98 -23.79 -4.39 24.13
C SER A 98 -23.26 -5.27 25.28
N GLU A 99 -23.46 -4.86 26.53
CA GLU A 99 -23.07 -5.65 27.73
C GLU A 99 -23.64 -7.08 27.68
N ASP A 100 -24.83 -7.24 27.10
CA ASP A 100 -25.53 -8.52 26.98
C ASP A 100 -25.16 -9.32 25.71
N LEU A 101 -24.21 -8.86 24.88
CA LEU A 101 -23.80 -9.47 23.59
C LEU A 101 -24.92 -9.67 22.54
N GLU A 102 -26.13 -9.13 22.75
CA GLU A 102 -27.25 -9.28 21.81
C GLU A 102 -27.21 -8.31 20.62
N ARG A 103 -26.45 -7.21 20.71
CA ARG A 103 -26.36 -6.21 19.63
C ARG A 103 -24.92 -5.96 19.25
N PHE A 104 -24.65 -6.21 17.97
CA PHE A 104 -23.37 -5.93 17.32
C PHE A 104 -23.52 -4.69 16.47
N SER A 105 -22.67 -3.69 16.72
CA SER A 105 -22.51 -2.55 15.84
C SER A 105 -21.10 -2.60 15.27
N PRO A 106 -20.92 -2.42 13.94
CA PRO A 106 -19.62 -2.05 13.43
C PRO A 106 -19.18 -0.84 14.25
N SER A 107 -17.99 -0.88 14.81
CA SER A 107 -17.42 0.36 15.27
C SER A 107 -17.36 1.26 14.02
N GLY A 108 -17.60 2.56 14.12
CA GLY A 108 -17.56 3.47 12.97
C GLY A 108 -16.17 3.59 12.32
N HIS A 109 -15.27 2.65 12.63
CA HIS A 109 -13.87 2.57 12.28
C HIS A 109 -13.69 1.65 11.07
N VAL A 110 -12.75 2.00 10.20
CA VAL A 110 -12.50 1.26 8.97
C VAL A 110 -12.02 -0.15 9.30
N LYS A 111 -12.41 -1.11 8.45
CA LYS A 111 -11.92 -2.50 8.42
C LYS A 111 -10.39 -2.53 8.41
N ILE A 112 -9.80 -2.59 9.60
CA ILE A 112 -8.40 -2.95 9.79
C ILE A 112 -8.45 -4.41 10.23
N LEU A 113 -7.75 -5.28 9.51
CA LEU A 113 -7.60 -6.66 9.93
C LEU A 113 -6.96 -6.66 11.34
N PRO A 114 -7.45 -7.46 12.30
CA PRO A 114 -6.85 -7.65 13.63
C PRO A 114 -5.31 -7.68 13.64
N GLU A 115 -4.73 -8.30 12.63
CA GLU A 115 -3.29 -8.46 12.43
C GLU A 115 -2.58 -7.12 12.10
N THR A 116 -3.24 -6.21 11.37
CA THR A 116 -2.74 -4.85 11.07
C THR A 116 -2.77 -3.94 12.30
N GLU A 117 -3.71 -4.15 13.23
CA GLU A 117 -3.71 -3.40 14.49
C GLU A 117 -2.62 -3.89 15.45
N ASN A 118 -2.37 -5.21 15.51
CA ASN A 118 -1.24 -5.77 16.26
C ASN A 118 0.11 -5.23 15.77
N LEU A 119 0.26 -5.02 14.47
CA LEU A 119 1.42 -4.36 13.85
C LEU A 119 1.56 -2.91 14.35
N CYS A 120 0.48 -2.13 14.37
CA CYS A 120 0.54 -0.73 14.78
C CYS A 120 0.69 -0.51 16.30
N ASN A 121 0.21 -1.45 17.13
CA ASN A 121 0.26 -1.33 18.59
C ASN A 121 1.69 -1.35 19.18
N TYR A 122 2.69 -1.85 18.44
CA TYR A 122 4.10 -1.79 18.87
C TYR A 122 4.68 -0.36 18.83
N CYS A 123 4.01 0.59 18.18
CA CYS A 123 4.52 1.95 17.94
C CYS A 123 4.01 3.01 18.93
N ILE A 124 3.31 2.62 19.99
CA ILE A 124 2.55 3.55 20.86
C ILE A 124 3.43 4.51 21.70
N THR A 125 4.75 4.32 21.75
CA THR A 125 5.62 5.11 22.65
C THR A 125 6.56 6.11 21.97
N GLN A 126 6.65 6.14 20.63
CA GLN A 126 7.58 7.01 19.90
C GLN A 126 6.97 7.54 18.59
N THR A 127 7.46 8.68 18.11
CA THR A 127 7.05 9.26 16.82
C THR A 127 7.48 8.37 15.66
N ILE A 128 6.53 7.71 15.01
CA ILE A 128 6.83 6.81 13.90
C ILE A 128 7.33 7.57 12.67
N THR A 129 8.38 7.08 12.03
CA THR A 129 8.99 7.61 10.81
C THR A 129 8.42 6.95 9.55
N THR A 130 8.69 7.53 8.38
CA THR A 130 8.30 6.91 7.10
C THR A 130 8.99 5.58 6.84
N SER A 131 10.22 5.38 7.31
CA SER A 131 10.95 4.12 7.18
C SER A 131 10.29 3.03 8.01
N GLU A 132 9.95 3.35 9.27
CA GLU A 132 9.29 2.41 10.18
C GLU A 132 7.91 2.00 9.66
N ILE A 133 7.11 2.94 9.13
CA ILE A 133 5.82 2.58 8.49
C ILE A 133 6.04 1.62 7.32
N LEU A 134 7.05 1.84 6.49
CA LEU A 134 7.33 0.99 5.33
C LEU A 134 7.83 -0.40 5.77
N GLU A 135 8.61 -0.47 6.85
CA GLU A 135 9.03 -1.71 7.47
C GLU A 135 7.83 -2.47 8.05
N GLU A 136 6.91 -1.76 8.70
CA GLU A 136 5.71 -2.32 9.30
C GLU A 136 4.75 -2.89 8.26
N ILE A 137 4.56 -2.18 7.14
CA ILE A 137 3.85 -2.73 5.98
C ILE A 137 4.50 -4.05 5.56
N SER A 138 5.83 -4.10 5.50
CA SER A 138 6.55 -5.30 5.02
C SER A 138 6.41 -6.52 5.94
N LYS A 139 5.98 -6.34 7.19
CA LYS A 139 5.71 -7.42 8.15
C LYS A 139 4.30 -8.01 8.04
N ALA A 140 3.42 -7.42 7.23
CA ALA A 140 2.03 -7.82 7.14
C ALA A 140 1.85 -9.26 6.61
N ILE A 141 0.79 -9.93 7.08
CA ILE A 141 0.50 -11.34 6.76
C ILE A 141 0.20 -11.55 5.28
N GLU A 142 -0.30 -10.51 4.60
CA GLU A 142 -0.55 -10.48 3.16
C GLU A 142 0.70 -10.73 2.33
N PHE A 143 1.89 -10.66 2.93
CA PHE A 143 3.16 -10.94 2.27
C PHE A 143 3.69 -12.38 2.48
N GLU A 144 2.95 -13.24 3.18
CA GLU A 144 3.38 -14.63 3.46
C GLU A 144 3.65 -15.42 2.16
N GLU A 145 3.00 -15.07 1.06
CA GLU A 145 3.19 -15.70 -0.26
C GLU A 145 4.56 -15.39 -0.89
N PHE A 146 5.21 -14.28 -0.53
CA PHE A 146 6.50 -13.85 -1.10
C PHE A 146 7.70 -14.50 -0.41
N ARG A 147 7.61 -15.81 -0.14
CA ARG A 147 8.63 -16.57 0.58
C ARG A 147 10.01 -16.40 -0.05
N LEU A 148 11.03 -16.37 0.80
CA LEU A 148 12.43 -16.23 0.39
C LEU A 148 12.94 -17.54 -0.21
N GLN A 149 13.12 -17.58 -1.52
CA GLN A 149 13.55 -18.76 -2.27
C GLN A 149 15.07 -18.94 -2.23
N GLN A 150 15.52 -20.16 -2.55
CA GLN A 150 16.95 -20.48 -2.59
C GLN A 150 17.67 -19.61 -3.63
N GLY A 151 18.80 -19.01 -3.24
CA GLY A 151 19.60 -18.14 -4.11
C GLY A 151 19.08 -16.71 -4.25
N GLU A 152 17.88 -16.36 -3.78
CA GLU A 152 17.39 -14.96 -3.81
C GLU A 152 18.19 -14.05 -2.88
N LYS A 153 18.67 -14.57 -1.73
CA LYS A 153 19.45 -13.82 -0.74
C LYS A 153 20.66 -13.10 -1.34
N SER A 154 21.39 -13.75 -2.26
CA SER A 154 22.56 -13.15 -2.88
C SER A 154 22.20 -11.88 -3.66
N ALA A 155 21.15 -11.98 -4.50
CA ALA A 155 20.65 -10.86 -5.29
C ALA A 155 20.11 -9.73 -4.40
N LEU A 156 19.35 -10.07 -3.36
CA LEU A 156 18.79 -9.08 -2.44
C LEU A 156 19.89 -8.39 -1.62
N ASN A 157 20.94 -9.10 -1.21
CA ASN A 157 22.08 -8.51 -0.51
C ASN A 157 22.92 -7.60 -1.42
N GLU A 158 23.01 -7.90 -2.72
CA GLU A 158 23.65 -7.01 -3.70
C GLU A 158 22.83 -5.73 -3.88
N ILE A 159 21.50 -5.85 -4.00
CA ILE A 159 20.59 -4.70 -4.04
C ILE A 159 20.70 -3.87 -2.76
N ASN A 160 20.81 -4.51 -1.58
CA ASN A 160 20.91 -3.82 -0.30
C ASN A 160 22.15 -2.91 -0.19
N LYS A 161 23.19 -3.18 -0.98
CA LYS A 161 24.41 -2.36 -1.08
C LYS A 161 24.28 -1.20 -2.06
N ASN A 162 23.16 -1.09 -2.78
CA ASN A 162 22.94 -0.04 -3.76
C ASN A 162 22.66 1.30 -3.06
N ASN A 163 23.52 2.29 -3.28
CA ASN A 163 23.39 3.64 -2.70
C ASN A 163 22.12 4.38 -3.14
N ALA A 164 21.40 3.89 -4.16
CA ALA A 164 20.12 4.45 -4.58
C ALA A 164 18.95 4.06 -3.66
N LEU A 165 19.11 3.06 -2.78
CA LEU A 165 18.09 2.72 -1.79
C LEU A 165 17.97 3.83 -0.74
N ASN A 166 16.73 4.19 -0.41
CA ASN A 166 16.46 5.21 0.62
C ASN A 166 16.70 4.65 2.03
N TYR A 167 16.38 3.37 2.25
CA TYR A 167 16.42 2.72 3.55
C TYR A 167 17.12 1.35 3.42
N PRO A 168 18.47 1.31 3.36
CA PRO A 168 19.21 0.05 3.35
C PRO A 168 19.04 -0.70 4.67
N LEU A 169 18.94 -2.03 4.61
CA LEU A 169 18.88 -2.89 5.79
C LEU A 169 20.22 -2.92 6.50
N GLN A 170 20.16 -3.08 7.83
CA GLN A 170 21.34 -3.38 8.63
C GLN A 170 21.76 -4.85 8.46
N GLY A 171 22.75 -5.07 7.61
CA GLY A 171 23.32 -6.39 7.34
C GLY A 171 22.63 -7.14 6.19
N ASN A 172 22.68 -8.47 6.24
CA ASN A 172 22.16 -9.34 5.19
C ASN A 172 20.69 -9.69 5.42
N VAL A 173 19.97 -9.96 4.32
CA VAL A 173 18.57 -10.40 4.30
C VAL A 173 18.39 -11.79 4.92
N LYS A 174 17.48 -11.88 5.88
CA LYS A 174 17.20 -13.05 6.72
C LYS A 174 15.80 -13.59 6.52
N ASN A 175 14.79 -12.72 6.50
CA ASN A 175 13.37 -13.08 6.60
C ASN A 175 12.53 -12.52 5.43
N ILE A 176 11.24 -12.85 5.42
CA ILE A 176 10.29 -12.45 4.37
C ILE A 176 10.08 -10.93 4.40
N SER A 177 9.94 -10.33 5.58
CA SER A 177 9.69 -8.89 5.70
C SER A 177 10.83 -8.06 5.15
N GLU A 178 12.08 -8.44 5.40
CA GLU A 178 13.26 -7.79 4.82
C GLU A 178 13.33 -7.91 3.28
N LYS A 179 12.93 -9.07 2.73
CA LYS A 179 12.79 -9.25 1.27
C LYS A 179 11.73 -8.29 0.70
N VAL A 180 10.54 -8.26 1.32
CA VAL A 180 9.43 -7.40 0.91
C VAL A 180 9.83 -5.93 1.00
N PHE A 181 10.51 -5.54 2.07
CA PHE A 181 10.99 -4.18 2.29
C PHE A 181 11.95 -3.71 1.19
N ILE A 182 12.94 -4.53 0.82
CA ILE A 182 13.84 -4.21 -0.30
C ILE A 182 13.08 -4.15 -1.63
N LEU A 183 12.23 -5.14 -1.91
CA LEU A 183 11.50 -5.20 -3.18
C LEU A 183 10.52 -4.03 -3.34
N LEU A 184 9.86 -3.62 -2.26
CA LEU A 184 8.98 -2.46 -2.27
C LEU A 184 9.75 -1.17 -2.56
N GLN A 185 10.94 -0.99 -1.96
CA GLN A 185 11.83 0.13 -2.31
C GLN A 185 12.29 0.07 -3.77
N CYS A 186 12.68 -1.10 -4.28
CA CYS A 186 13.03 -1.27 -5.71
C CYS A 186 11.87 -0.87 -6.61
N HIS A 187 10.65 -1.27 -6.27
CA HIS A 187 9.45 -0.87 -7.00
C HIS A 187 9.32 0.66 -7.00
N LEU A 188 9.33 1.31 -5.84
CA LEU A 188 9.13 2.76 -5.71
C LEU A 188 10.28 3.61 -6.30
N LEU A 189 11.50 3.07 -6.37
CA LEU A 189 12.65 3.73 -7.00
C LEU A 189 12.77 3.41 -8.50
N GLY A 190 12.07 2.38 -8.98
CA GLY A 190 12.20 1.90 -10.36
C GLY A 190 13.53 1.18 -10.61
N ILE A 191 14.12 0.59 -9.57
CA ILE A 191 15.34 -0.22 -9.68
C ILE A 191 14.96 -1.56 -10.31
N VAL A 192 15.56 -1.83 -11.47
CA VAL A 192 15.42 -3.11 -12.15
C VAL A 192 16.51 -4.05 -11.66
N ILE A 193 16.10 -5.20 -11.11
CA ILE A 193 17.03 -6.22 -10.62
C ILE A 193 17.68 -6.89 -11.83
N ARG A 194 19.02 -6.98 -11.83
CA ARG A 194 19.84 -7.55 -12.92
C ARG A 194 20.92 -8.44 -12.32
N GLY A 195 21.64 -9.18 -13.17
CA GLY A 195 22.84 -9.94 -12.76
C GLY A 195 22.58 -11.20 -11.93
N SER A 196 21.31 -11.54 -11.65
CA SER A 196 20.94 -12.75 -10.90
C SER A 196 20.03 -13.67 -11.71
N VAL A 197 20.19 -14.98 -11.53
CA VAL A 197 19.26 -16.01 -12.04
C VAL A 197 17.82 -15.79 -11.55
N ASN A 198 17.66 -15.17 -10.37
CA ASN A 198 16.36 -14.89 -9.77
C ASN A 198 15.79 -13.52 -10.17
N ALA A 199 16.52 -12.72 -10.97
CA ALA A 199 16.13 -11.37 -11.31
C ALA A 199 14.75 -11.30 -11.98
N ALA A 200 14.45 -12.20 -12.91
CA ALA A 200 13.15 -12.21 -13.60
C ALA A 200 11.99 -12.51 -12.62
N SER A 201 12.16 -13.47 -11.71
CA SER A 201 11.17 -13.81 -10.69
C SER A 201 10.94 -12.64 -9.73
N LEU A 202 12.02 -12.05 -9.19
CA LEU A 202 11.94 -10.93 -8.25
C LEU A 202 11.30 -9.69 -8.89
N ASN A 203 11.66 -9.36 -10.14
CA ASN A 203 11.05 -8.24 -10.86
C ASN A 203 9.53 -8.44 -11.08
N ARG A 204 9.06 -9.68 -11.29
CA ARG A 204 7.61 -9.99 -11.40
C ARG A 204 6.85 -9.82 -10.09
N GLN A 205 7.52 -9.93 -8.94
CA GLN A 205 6.90 -9.78 -7.62
C GLN A 205 6.66 -8.30 -7.26
N LEU A 206 7.47 -7.37 -7.78
CA LEU A 206 7.45 -5.94 -7.40
C LEU A 206 6.06 -5.30 -7.44
N GLY A 207 5.32 -5.48 -8.54
CA GLY A 207 4.00 -4.87 -8.72
C GLY A 207 2.95 -5.45 -7.77
N LYS A 208 2.95 -6.77 -7.55
CA LYS A 208 2.03 -7.44 -6.61
C LYS A 208 2.29 -7.01 -5.17
N ILE A 209 3.56 -6.89 -4.79
CA ILE A 209 3.96 -6.37 -3.47
C ILE A 209 3.40 -4.94 -3.27
N ASN A 210 3.53 -4.06 -4.27
CA ASN A 210 2.96 -2.71 -4.19
C ASN A 210 1.42 -2.72 -4.08
N GLU A 211 0.74 -3.62 -4.80
CA GLU A 211 -0.71 -3.76 -4.69
C GLU A 211 -1.15 -4.14 -3.28
N ASN A 212 -0.52 -5.15 -2.68
CA ASN A 212 -0.82 -5.56 -1.30
C ASN A 212 -0.46 -4.44 -0.32
N ALA A 213 0.68 -3.79 -0.50
CA ALA A 213 1.14 -2.67 0.34
C ALA A 213 0.14 -1.51 0.36
N ARG A 214 -0.49 -1.15 -0.76
CA ARG A 214 -1.53 -0.11 -0.81
C ARG A 214 -2.71 -0.41 0.11
N ARG A 215 -3.12 -1.68 0.22
CA ARG A 215 -4.25 -2.09 1.06
C ARG A 215 -3.88 -2.02 2.53
N VAL A 216 -2.73 -2.57 2.90
CA VAL A 216 -2.21 -2.53 4.28
C VAL A 216 -2.01 -1.08 4.75
N CYS A 217 -1.40 -0.23 3.91
CA CYS A 217 -1.13 1.16 4.27
C CYS A 217 -2.42 1.98 4.47
N LYS A 218 -3.51 1.70 3.74
CA LYS A 218 -4.82 2.33 4.02
C LYS A 218 -5.29 2.01 5.44
N GLY A 219 -5.12 0.77 5.90
CA GLY A 219 -5.43 0.39 7.28
C GLY A 219 -4.58 1.18 8.29
N ILE A 220 -3.27 1.31 8.03
CA ILE A 220 -2.35 2.09 8.88
C ILE A 220 -2.76 3.58 8.95
N VAL A 221 -3.16 4.20 7.84
CA VAL A 221 -3.65 5.59 7.82
C VAL A 221 -4.86 5.74 8.74
N GLU A 222 -5.85 4.85 8.61
CA GLU A 222 -7.07 4.90 9.42
C GLU A 222 -6.78 4.63 10.89
N TYR A 223 -5.81 3.75 11.21
CA TYR A 223 -5.32 3.55 12.58
C TYR A 223 -4.81 4.86 13.20
N TYR A 224 -3.89 5.56 12.52
CA TYR A 224 -3.34 6.80 13.07
C TYR A 224 -4.35 7.94 13.15
N ILE A 225 -5.33 7.98 12.24
CA ILE A 225 -6.48 8.89 12.35
C ILE A 225 -7.27 8.60 13.63
N TYR A 226 -7.53 7.33 13.92
CA TYR A 226 -8.23 6.90 15.13
C TYR A 226 -7.44 7.24 16.39
N GLN A 227 -6.13 6.99 16.40
CA GLN A 227 -5.25 7.34 17.51
C GLN A 227 -5.07 8.85 17.69
N GLN A 228 -5.56 9.66 16.75
CA GLN A 228 -5.37 11.11 16.74
C GLN A 228 -3.90 11.50 16.85
N ASP A 229 -3.02 10.80 16.13
CA ASP A 229 -1.58 11.10 16.06
C ASP A 229 -1.27 11.85 14.76
N PRO A 230 -1.04 13.18 14.79
CA PRO A 230 -0.74 13.94 13.59
C PRO A 230 0.52 13.48 12.85
N VAL A 231 1.52 12.97 13.57
CA VAL A 231 2.79 12.55 12.97
C VAL A 231 2.60 11.25 12.21
N GLY A 232 1.97 10.25 12.85
CA GLY A 232 1.57 9.00 12.22
C GLY A 232 0.65 9.20 11.02
N ILE A 233 -0.38 10.06 11.13
CA ILE A 233 -1.27 10.41 10.02
C ILE A 233 -0.46 11.02 8.86
N ARG A 234 0.37 12.02 9.12
CA ARG A 234 1.16 12.67 8.07
C ARG A 234 2.13 11.71 7.37
N ASN A 235 2.82 10.87 8.14
CA ASN A 235 3.82 9.95 7.60
C ASN A 235 3.15 8.79 6.84
N SER A 236 2.03 8.25 7.34
CA SER A 236 1.25 7.23 6.64
C SER A 236 0.60 7.77 5.36
N LEU A 237 0.06 9.00 5.37
CA LEU A 237 -0.44 9.69 4.18
C LEU A 237 0.66 9.90 3.12
N LYS A 238 1.90 10.12 3.55
CA LYS A 238 3.05 10.20 2.65
C LYS A 238 3.37 8.84 2.03
N ILE A 239 3.34 7.75 2.80
CA ILE A 239 3.56 6.40 2.28
C ILE A 239 2.44 5.96 1.33
N ILE A 240 1.17 6.13 1.68
CA ILE A 240 0.07 5.75 0.77
C ILE A 240 0.15 6.51 -0.56
N ARG A 241 0.59 7.77 -0.52
CA ARG A 241 0.87 8.55 -1.73
C ARG A 241 1.94 7.91 -2.59
N TYR A 242 3.05 7.47 -1.99
CA TYR A 242 4.10 6.76 -2.72
C TYR A 242 3.60 5.48 -3.38
N LEU A 243 2.80 4.71 -2.65
CA LEU A 243 2.27 3.43 -3.12
C LEU A 243 1.26 3.62 -4.26
N ASN A 244 0.40 4.63 -4.18
CA ASN A 244 -0.55 4.98 -5.24
C ASN A 244 0.12 5.60 -6.47
N ALA A 245 1.11 6.47 -6.27
CA ALA A 245 1.91 7.08 -7.33
C ALA A 245 2.95 6.12 -7.93
N GLU A 246 3.15 4.97 -7.28
CA GLU A 246 4.19 3.97 -7.55
C GLU A 246 5.61 4.56 -7.56
N CYS A 247 5.87 5.62 -6.79
CA CYS A 247 7.16 6.29 -6.74
C CYS A 247 7.44 6.95 -5.39
N PHE A 248 8.72 7.04 -5.01
CA PHE A 248 9.13 7.98 -3.96
C PHE A 248 9.15 9.42 -4.46
N ASP A 249 9.19 10.39 -3.54
CA ASP A 249 9.48 11.79 -3.89
C ASP A 249 10.94 11.92 -4.38
N ASN A 250 11.20 12.94 -5.21
CA ASN A 250 12.54 13.33 -5.67
C ASN A 250 13.36 12.23 -6.39
N CYS A 251 12.72 11.31 -7.09
CA CYS A 251 13.42 10.20 -7.77
C CYS A 251 13.12 10.15 -9.27
N SER A 252 13.88 9.34 -10.00
CA SER A 252 13.69 9.14 -11.45
C SER A 252 12.24 8.76 -11.79
N LYS A 253 11.59 7.94 -10.95
CA LYS A 253 10.18 7.56 -11.14
C LYS A 253 9.21 8.72 -10.93
N THR A 254 9.50 9.69 -10.08
CA THR A 254 8.68 10.91 -9.92
C THR A 254 8.55 11.64 -11.26
N LEU A 255 9.67 11.83 -11.96
CA LEU A 255 9.69 12.52 -13.26
C LEU A 255 9.00 11.71 -14.37
N ARG A 256 9.00 10.38 -14.26
CA ARG A 256 8.34 9.47 -15.21
C ARG A 256 6.81 9.51 -15.13
N GLN A 257 6.24 10.19 -14.13
CA GLN A 257 4.80 10.45 -14.10
C GLN A 257 4.37 11.47 -15.17
N VAL A 258 5.31 12.24 -15.70
CA VAL A 258 5.07 13.20 -16.77
C VAL A 258 5.00 12.47 -18.11
N GLU A 259 3.97 12.76 -18.90
CA GLU A 259 3.79 12.15 -20.20
C GLU A 259 5.03 12.42 -21.08
N LYS A 260 5.42 11.39 -21.86
CA LYS A 260 6.63 11.38 -22.71
C LYS A 260 7.97 11.37 -21.98
N ILE A 261 8.00 11.36 -20.66
CA ILE A 261 9.22 11.22 -19.88
C ILE A 261 9.47 9.76 -19.53
N GLY A 262 10.32 9.09 -20.32
CA GLY A 262 10.79 7.74 -20.05
C GLY A 262 12.00 7.69 -19.10
N PRO A 263 12.48 6.48 -18.74
CA PRO A 263 13.65 6.30 -17.86
C PRO A 263 14.91 7.05 -18.32
N GLN A 264 15.15 7.11 -19.63
CA GLN A 264 16.30 7.81 -20.20
C GLN A 264 16.23 9.31 -19.94
N TYR A 265 15.08 9.95 -20.21
CA TYR A 265 14.90 11.38 -19.96
C TYR A 265 14.89 11.72 -18.48
N ALA A 266 14.25 10.89 -17.66
CA ALA A 266 14.32 11.05 -16.22
C ALA A 266 15.77 11.03 -15.70
N SER A 267 16.62 10.12 -16.20
CA SER A 267 18.04 10.08 -15.81
C SER A 267 18.81 11.36 -16.20
N ILE A 268 18.55 11.89 -17.41
CA ILE A 268 19.16 13.13 -17.92
C ILE A 268 18.72 14.37 -17.11
N LEU A 269 17.46 14.40 -16.66
CA LEU A 269 16.92 15.45 -15.80
C LEU A 269 17.50 15.37 -14.38
N MET A 270 17.56 14.15 -13.82
CA MET A 270 18.15 13.90 -12.50
C MET A 270 19.63 14.35 -12.45
N SER A 271 20.42 14.07 -13.49
CA SER A 271 21.82 14.51 -13.56
C SER A 271 22.00 16.03 -13.68
N ARG A 272 20.93 16.75 -14.03
CA ARG A 272 20.85 18.22 -14.05
C ARG A 272 20.23 18.82 -12.79
N GLY A 273 20.00 18.01 -11.76
CA GLY A 273 19.41 18.46 -10.49
C GLY A 273 17.89 18.65 -10.52
N ILE A 274 17.22 18.28 -11.61
CA ILE A 274 15.76 18.29 -11.69
C ILE A 274 15.30 16.96 -11.11
N THR A 275 14.78 16.99 -9.89
CA THR A 275 14.45 15.77 -9.11
C THR A 275 12.96 15.61 -8.85
N ASN A 276 12.18 16.69 -8.94
CA ASN A 276 10.75 16.68 -8.62
C ASN A 276 9.92 17.53 -9.60
N ILE A 277 8.59 17.36 -9.53
CA ILE A 277 7.63 18.00 -10.45
C ILE A 277 7.71 19.53 -10.36
N ASN A 278 7.90 20.07 -9.16
CA ASN A 278 7.98 21.51 -8.94
C ASN A 278 9.23 22.13 -9.57
N SER A 279 10.39 21.47 -9.46
CA SER A 279 11.62 21.90 -10.14
C SER A 279 11.48 21.80 -11.66
N PHE A 280 10.77 20.78 -12.15
CA PHE A 280 10.56 20.56 -13.58
C PHE A 280 9.64 21.62 -14.19
N LYS A 281 8.57 22.01 -13.48
CA LYS A 281 7.64 23.08 -13.89
C LYS A 281 8.30 24.46 -14.07
N LYS A 282 9.47 24.71 -13.46
CA LYS A 282 10.18 25.98 -13.56
C LYS A 282 10.97 26.15 -14.87
N LEU A 283 11.11 25.09 -15.66
CA LEU A 283 11.84 25.14 -16.94
C LEU A 283 10.98 25.73 -18.04
N ASN A 284 11.61 26.37 -19.01
CA ASN A 284 10.93 26.79 -20.24
C ASN A 284 10.93 25.63 -21.26
N PRO A 285 9.97 25.61 -22.22
CA PRO A 285 9.92 24.59 -23.26
C PRO A 285 11.24 24.37 -24.00
N GLY A 286 11.95 25.46 -24.34
CA GLY A 286 13.24 25.40 -25.04
C GLY A 286 14.35 24.76 -24.20
N ASP A 287 14.36 24.98 -22.88
CA ASP A 287 15.32 24.35 -21.97
C ASP A 287 15.10 22.83 -21.93
N ILE A 288 13.83 22.41 -21.86
CA ILE A 288 13.45 20.98 -21.88
C ILE A 288 13.89 20.32 -23.19
N GLU A 289 13.65 20.97 -24.31
CA GLU A 289 14.05 20.51 -25.64
C GLU A 289 15.56 20.39 -25.79
N SER A 290 16.29 21.42 -25.34
CA SER A 290 17.75 21.43 -25.32
C SER A 290 18.31 20.31 -24.44
N PHE A 291 17.79 20.15 -23.22
CA PHE A 291 18.27 19.13 -22.28
C PHE A 291 18.02 17.71 -22.77
N LEU A 292 16.87 17.48 -23.40
CA LEU A 292 16.42 16.16 -23.84
C LEU A 292 16.74 15.86 -25.31
N ASN A 293 17.42 16.78 -26.00
CA ASN A 293 17.75 16.70 -27.42
C ASN A 293 16.50 16.40 -28.28
N ARG A 294 15.47 17.22 -28.13
CA ARG A 294 14.20 17.13 -28.86
C ARG A 294 13.89 18.45 -29.56
N ASN A 295 13.08 18.36 -30.61
CA ASN A 295 12.64 19.53 -31.37
C ASN A 295 11.29 20.04 -30.84
N PRO A 296 10.99 21.33 -31.04
CA PRO A 296 9.64 21.87 -30.87
C PRO A 296 8.58 21.03 -31.60
N PRO A 297 7.39 20.83 -31.02
CA PRO A 297 6.86 21.42 -29.78
C PRO A 297 6.97 20.47 -28.55
N PHE A 298 8.02 19.65 -28.46
CA PHE A 298 8.14 18.64 -27.40
C PHE A 298 8.11 19.24 -25.99
N GLY A 299 8.84 20.32 -25.75
CA GLY A 299 8.90 20.99 -24.44
C GLY A 299 7.53 21.52 -24.04
N THR A 300 6.78 22.08 -24.99
CA THR A 300 5.41 22.55 -24.75
C THR A 300 4.47 21.40 -24.37
N GLN A 301 4.60 20.23 -25.00
CA GLN A 301 3.83 19.04 -24.64
C GLN A 301 4.15 18.56 -23.21
N VAL A 302 5.42 18.58 -22.82
CA VAL A 302 5.86 18.23 -21.46
C VAL A 302 5.30 19.22 -20.43
N ILE A 303 5.35 20.53 -20.69
CA ILE A 303 4.77 21.56 -19.81
C ILE A 303 3.26 21.39 -19.69
N ASN A 304 2.56 21.08 -20.78
CA ASN A 304 1.12 20.79 -20.74
C ASN A 304 0.80 19.58 -19.85
N SER A 305 1.61 18.52 -19.93
CA SER A 305 1.47 17.35 -19.05
C SER A 305 1.73 17.72 -17.59
N LEU A 306 2.79 18.47 -17.30
CA LEU A 306 3.10 18.96 -15.94
C LEU A 306 1.95 19.79 -15.35
N ASN A 307 1.31 20.63 -16.16
CA ASN A 307 0.17 21.46 -15.75
C ASN A 307 -1.11 20.66 -15.46
N SER A 308 -1.14 19.36 -15.81
CA SER A 308 -2.26 18.46 -15.50
C SER A 308 -2.20 17.84 -14.09
N PHE A 309 -1.08 18.03 -13.37
CA PHE A 309 -0.95 17.60 -11.97
C PHE A 309 -1.70 18.57 -11.04
N PRO A 310 -2.38 18.08 -9.99
CA PRO A 310 -3.17 18.93 -9.11
C PRO A 310 -2.31 19.90 -8.30
N GLU A 311 -2.68 21.17 -8.35
CA GLU A 311 -2.11 22.23 -7.53
C GLU A 311 -3.12 22.58 -6.43
N LEU A 312 -2.78 22.30 -5.18
CA LEU A 312 -3.63 22.60 -4.04
C LEU A 312 -3.32 24.00 -3.52
N GLU A 313 -4.37 24.80 -3.36
CA GLU A 313 -4.31 26.08 -2.67
C GLU A 313 -5.08 25.94 -1.35
N ILE A 314 -4.47 26.41 -0.26
CA ILE A 314 -5.03 26.34 1.10
C ILE A 314 -4.98 27.75 1.68
N SER A 315 -6.10 28.19 2.26
CA SER A 315 -6.15 29.38 3.11
C SER A 315 -6.65 29.01 4.49
N VAL A 316 -6.07 29.62 5.51
CA VAL A 316 -6.40 29.36 6.91
C VAL A 316 -6.60 30.70 7.60
N GLU A 317 -7.77 30.88 8.20
CA GLU A 317 -8.10 32.04 9.03
C GLU A 317 -8.31 31.55 10.46
N VAL A 318 -7.75 32.27 11.44
CA VAL A 318 -7.85 31.91 12.86
C VAL A 318 -8.47 33.08 13.61
N ALA A 319 -9.67 32.87 14.15
CA ALA A 319 -10.36 33.83 14.99
C ALA A 319 -10.19 33.45 16.47
N ASN A 320 -9.49 34.30 17.23
CA ASN A 320 -9.29 34.08 18.66
C ASN A 320 -10.50 34.56 19.47
N HIS A 321 -10.92 33.76 20.45
CA HIS A 321 -12.03 34.02 21.35
C HIS A 321 -11.57 33.98 22.82
N PRO A 322 -12.35 34.57 23.73
CA PRO A 322 -12.13 34.43 25.18
C PRO A 322 -12.05 32.95 25.61
N ASN A 323 -11.42 32.70 26.77
CA ASN A 323 -11.26 31.36 27.37
C ASN A 323 -10.39 30.39 26.55
N LYS A 324 -9.31 30.91 25.94
CA LYS A 324 -8.35 30.13 25.14
C LYS A 324 -9.02 29.29 24.05
N LYS A 325 -10.07 29.83 23.43
CA LYS A 325 -10.72 29.20 22.28
C LYS A 325 -10.29 29.91 21.01
N CYS A 326 -10.04 29.18 19.94
CA CYS A 326 -9.97 29.75 18.61
C CYS A 326 -10.89 28.98 17.66
N VAL A 327 -11.41 29.69 16.67
CA VAL A 327 -12.10 29.10 15.52
C VAL A 327 -11.10 29.10 14.38
N ILE A 328 -10.88 27.93 13.80
CA ILE A 328 -9.96 27.73 12.68
C ILE A 328 -10.81 27.45 11.46
N ASP A 329 -10.79 28.38 10.51
CA ASP A 329 -11.47 28.28 9.24
C ASP A 329 -10.47 27.86 8.16
N VAL A 330 -10.61 26.63 7.67
CA VAL A 330 -9.74 26.09 6.62
C VAL A 330 -10.51 26.05 5.31
N SER A 331 -9.89 26.61 4.28
CA SER A 331 -10.43 26.58 2.93
C SER A 331 -9.44 25.96 1.95
N ILE A 332 -9.93 25.16 1.02
CA ILE A 332 -9.12 24.45 0.03
C ILE A 332 -9.78 24.44 -1.35
N ASN A 333 -8.98 24.59 -2.39
CA ASN A 333 -9.38 24.50 -3.80
C ASN A 333 -8.24 23.96 -4.66
N VAL A 334 -8.57 23.64 -5.92
CA VAL A 334 -7.59 23.27 -6.96
C VAL A 334 -7.69 24.28 -8.11
N PRO A 335 -6.86 25.35 -8.12
CA PRO A 335 -6.97 26.41 -9.13
C PRO A 335 -6.84 25.90 -10.57
N ASN A 336 -6.01 24.89 -10.80
CA ASN A 336 -5.79 24.30 -12.12
C ASN A 336 -6.77 23.14 -12.44
N PHE A 337 -7.93 23.06 -11.77
CA PHE A 337 -8.88 21.94 -11.91
C PHE A 337 -9.24 21.64 -13.37
N THR A 338 -9.42 22.67 -14.20
CA THR A 338 -9.79 22.52 -15.62
C THR A 338 -8.72 21.76 -16.41
N LYS A 339 -7.43 21.96 -16.07
CA LYS A 339 -6.26 21.36 -16.73
C LYS A 339 -5.97 19.92 -16.29
N LEU A 340 -6.60 19.43 -15.21
CA LEU A 340 -6.33 18.08 -14.72
C LEU A 340 -6.73 17.00 -15.72
N SER A 341 -5.99 15.89 -15.71
CA SER A 341 -6.30 14.71 -16.50
C SER A 341 -7.63 14.07 -16.07
N SER A 342 -8.27 13.34 -16.99
CA SER A 342 -9.52 12.63 -16.71
C SER A 342 -9.38 11.58 -15.62
N LEU A 343 -8.23 10.90 -15.56
CA LEU A 343 -7.90 9.93 -14.53
C LEU A 343 -7.76 10.61 -13.17
N CYS A 344 -7.02 11.73 -13.09
CA CYS A 344 -6.87 12.51 -11.87
C CYS A 344 -8.24 12.92 -11.31
N LYS A 345 -9.13 13.45 -12.17
CA LYS A 345 -10.48 13.88 -11.77
C LYS A 345 -11.38 12.74 -11.25
N LYS A 346 -11.10 11.48 -11.58
CA LYS A 346 -11.92 10.31 -11.20
C LYS A 346 -11.43 9.59 -9.95
N GLU A 347 -10.12 9.57 -9.71
CA GLU A 347 -9.52 8.68 -8.70
C GLU A 347 -8.86 9.43 -7.55
N THR A 348 -8.71 10.75 -7.64
CA THR A 348 -7.92 11.51 -6.67
C THR A 348 -8.77 11.99 -5.50
N TRP A 349 -8.32 11.64 -4.30
CA TRP A 349 -8.78 12.21 -3.05
C TRP A 349 -7.74 13.18 -2.50
N VAL A 350 -8.23 14.18 -1.76
CA VAL A 350 -7.41 15.17 -1.07
C VAL A 350 -7.71 15.07 0.41
N SER A 351 -6.64 14.90 1.18
CA SER A 351 -6.66 14.82 2.64
C SER A 351 -6.16 16.12 3.24
N VAL A 352 -6.81 16.59 4.29
CA VAL A 352 -6.46 17.79 5.07
C VAL A 352 -6.30 17.39 6.54
N LEU A 353 -5.12 17.59 7.08
CA LEU A 353 -4.80 17.40 8.49
C LEU A 353 -4.52 18.77 9.12
N VAL A 354 -5.25 19.06 10.19
CA VAL A 354 -5.07 20.24 11.04
C VAL A 354 -4.53 19.74 12.38
N SER A 355 -3.37 20.26 12.77
CA SER A 355 -2.72 19.96 14.04
C SER A 355 -2.09 21.21 14.62
N SER A 356 -1.65 21.17 15.86
CA SER A 356 -0.88 22.25 16.47
C SER A 356 0.62 22.03 16.40
N SER A 357 1.42 23.08 16.61
CA SER A 357 2.88 22.98 16.77
C SER A 357 3.31 22.19 17.99
N ALA A 358 2.44 22.02 18.99
CA ALA A 358 2.67 21.15 20.13
C ALA A 358 2.37 19.66 19.82
N GLY A 359 2.08 19.32 18.57
CA GLY A 359 1.81 17.94 18.15
C GLY A 359 0.40 17.45 18.47
N ARG A 360 -0.54 18.35 18.79
CA ARG A 360 -1.93 17.98 19.10
C ARG A 360 -2.76 17.83 17.83
N PHE A 361 -3.54 16.77 17.75
CA PHE A 361 -4.54 16.61 16.70
C PHE A 361 -5.72 17.56 16.91
N ILE A 362 -6.17 18.18 15.81
CA ILE A 362 -7.32 19.10 15.82
C ILE A 362 -8.43 18.54 14.92
N ARG A 363 -8.12 18.28 13.65
CA ARG A 363 -9.10 17.78 12.69
C ARG A 363 -8.44 17.06 11.53
N PHE A 364 -9.10 16.00 11.07
CA PHE A 364 -8.84 15.38 9.78
C PHE A 364 -10.09 15.46 8.90
N ALA A 365 -9.91 15.80 7.64
CA ALA A 365 -10.97 15.83 6.63
C ALA A 365 -10.45 15.30 5.30
N ARG A 366 -11.34 14.67 4.52
CA ARG A 366 -11.02 14.21 3.16
C ARG A 366 -12.15 14.56 2.21
N THR A 367 -11.80 14.90 0.98
CA THR A 367 -12.77 15.16 -0.07
C THR A 367 -12.26 14.69 -1.42
N HIS A 368 -13.20 14.34 -2.30
CA HIS A 368 -12.87 13.96 -3.66
C HIS A 368 -12.49 15.22 -4.46
N ILE A 369 -11.47 15.11 -5.32
CA ILE A 369 -10.92 16.27 -6.05
C ILE A 369 -11.98 16.97 -6.91
N SER A 370 -13.00 16.25 -7.38
CA SER A 370 -14.08 16.84 -8.18
C SER A 370 -14.88 17.93 -7.45
N LYS A 371 -14.89 17.92 -6.12
CA LYS A 371 -15.54 18.96 -5.30
C LYS A 371 -14.69 20.22 -5.13
N LEU A 372 -13.41 20.15 -5.48
CA LEU A 372 -12.41 21.21 -5.30
C LEU A 372 -12.24 22.12 -6.53
N SER A 373 -13.10 21.97 -7.54
CA SER A 373 -13.22 22.97 -8.62
C SER A 373 -13.63 24.35 -8.08
N ASN A 374 -14.39 24.35 -6.99
CA ASN A 374 -14.74 25.51 -6.19
C ASN A 374 -14.10 25.42 -4.81
N LYS A 375 -13.95 26.56 -4.14
CA LYS A 375 -13.45 26.66 -2.77
C LYS A 375 -14.37 25.88 -1.80
N GLN A 376 -13.80 24.93 -1.07
CA GLN A 376 -14.47 24.16 -0.03
C GLN A 376 -13.93 24.57 1.33
N ASN A 377 -14.81 24.77 2.30
CA ASN A 377 -14.45 25.29 3.61
C ASN A 377 -14.97 24.36 4.72
N PHE A 378 -14.24 24.30 5.83
CA PHE A 378 -14.75 23.79 7.09
C PHE A 378 -14.15 24.56 8.26
N SER A 379 -14.91 24.63 9.35
CA SER A 379 -14.51 25.30 10.58
C SER A 379 -14.34 24.29 11.70
N VAL A 380 -13.37 24.52 12.57
CA VAL A 380 -13.20 23.73 13.80
C VAL A 380 -12.93 24.65 14.99
N VAL A 381 -13.63 24.40 16.08
CA VAL A 381 -13.37 25.07 17.36
C VAL A 381 -12.26 24.31 18.07
N TYR A 382 -11.19 25.01 18.44
CA TYR A 382 -10.06 24.44 19.13
C TYR A 382 -9.80 25.16 20.46
N HIS A 383 -9.47 24.37 21.48
CA HIS A 383 -9.07 24.87 22.78
C HIS A 383 -7.55 24.90 22.86
N VAL A 384 -7.00 26.11 22.75
CA VAL A 384 -5.57 26.38 22.75
C VAL A 384 -5.04 26.12 24.15
N SER A 385 -4.00 25.29 24.26
CA SER A 385 -3.40 25.04 25.58
C SER A 385 -2.45 26.18 25.97
N ASP A 386 -1.69 26.66 24.97
CA ASP A 386 -0.66 27.69 25.10
C ASP A 386 -0.83 28.78 24.02
N LEU A 387 -0.71 30.05 24.39
CA LEU A 387 -0.97 31.18 23.49
C LEU A 387 0.04 31.27 22.33
N ASP A 388 1.22 30.66 22.47
CA ASP A 388 2.26 30.58 21.44
C ASP A 388 2.10 29.39 20.48
N GLU A 389 1.05 28.58 20.68
CA GLU A 389 0.74 27.41 19.85
C GLU A 389 0.27 27.83 18.44
N SER A 390 1.07 27.51 17.42
CA SER A 390 0.71 27.78 16.02
C SER A 390 -0.10 26.62 15.42
N ILE A 391 -1.04 26.94 14.53
CA ILE A 391 -1.80 25.93 13.79
C ILE A 391 -1.03 25.52 12.53
N ILE A 392 -0.90 24.23 12.32
CA ILE A 392 -0.25 23.60 11.18
C ILE A 392 -1.33 22.89 10.36
N VAL A 393 -1.43 23.26 9.08
CA VAL A 393 -2.35 22.61 8.13
C VAL A 393 -1.54 21.95 7.02
N HIS A 394 -1.75 20.65 6.86
CA HIS A 394 -1.19 19.87 5.77
C HIS A 394 -2.31 19.43 4.83
N ALA A 395 -2.19 19.71 3.54
CA ALA A 395 -3.01 19.05 2.52
C ALA A 395 -2.16 18.35 1.45
N GLY A 396 -2.70 17.25 0.94
CA GLY A 396 -2.06 16.47 -0.10
C GLY A 396 -3.07 15.63 -0.87
N SER A 397 -2.77 15.39 -2.14
CA SER A 397 -3.48 14.40 -2.95
C SER A 397 -2.87 13.01 -2.74
N ASP A 398 -3.70 11.99 -2.81
CA ASP A 398 -3.27 10.62 -2.52
C ASP A 398 -2.52 9.92 -3.68
N ASN A 399 -2.46 10.50 -4.89
CA ASN A 399 -2.05 9.76 -6.10
C ASN A 399 -0.85 10.33 -6.88
N HIS A 400 -0.23 11.43 -6.44
CA HIS A 400 0.84 12.10 -7.20
C HIS A 400 2.11 12.22 -6.36
N GLY A 401 3.26 11.86 -6.93
CA GLY A 401 4.57 12.14 -6.33
C GLY A 401 4.83 13.65 -6.36
N LYS A 402 5.51 14.18 -5.33
CA LYS A 402 5.81 15.62 -5.26
C LYS A 402 7.17 15.94 -5.89
#